data_AF-A0A6L2NJJ3-F1
#
_entry.id   AF-A0A6L2NJJ3-F1
#
_cell.length_a   1.000
_cell.length_b   1.000
_cell.length_c   1.000
_cell.angle_alpha   90.00
_cell.angle_beta   90.00
_cell.angle_gamma   90.00
#
_symmetry.space_group_name_H-M   'P 1'
#
loop_
_entity.id
_entity.type
_entity.pdbx_description
1 polymer ?
#
loop_
_entity_poly.entity_id
_entity_poly.type
_entity_poly.pdbx_seq_one_letter_code
_entity_poly.pdbx_strand_id
1 'polypeptide(L)'
;DAPKVAPVELTEDEKGDFHATVNTDELFGADPRPRPSGKQRPGKKTKSDTSASTRGSQSFQFGEFVSHELRLKREADEKAFEASKDKDETIKSLEELRFLSLSTKDLSDDDAYWIERKKAQIKAKLRAEMPMEPNNEDESDE
;
A
#
# COMPACT_ATOMS: atom_id res chain seq x y z
N ASP A 1 -32.78 -4.42 -34.60
CA ASP A 1 -33.53 -3.42 -33.82
C ASP A 1 -32.88 -3.35 -32.44
N ALA A 2 -32.15 -2.29 -32.14
CA ALA A 2 -31.38 -2.15 -30.90
C ALA A 2 -31.83 -0.86 -30.19
N PRO A 3 -32.06 -0.87 -28.87
CA PRO A 3 -32.61 0.30 -28.20
C PRO A 3 -31.58 1.43 -28.12
N LYS A 4 -32.05 2.61 -28.52
CA LYS A 4 -31.35 3.89 -28.52
C LYS A 4 -31.18 4.38 -27.07
N VAL A 5 -29.94 4.43 -26.58
CA VAL A 5 -29.62 4.96 -25.25
C VAL A 5 -29.67 6.50 -25.31
N ALA A 6 -30.58 7.10 -24.56
CA ALA A 6 -30.70 8.55 -24.41
C ALA A 6 -29.60 9.09 -23.47
N PRO A 7 -29.10 10.32 -23.68
CA PRO A 7 -28.15 10.95 -22.78
C PRO A 7 -28.85 11.34 -21.47
N VAL A 8 -28.26 10.96 -20.34
CA VAL A 8 -28.71 11.39 -19.00
C VAL A 8 -28.22 12.81 -18.77
N GLU A 9 -29.13 13.77 -18.73
CA GLU A 9 -28.85 15.13 -18.29
C GLU A 9 -28.63 15.15 -16.78
N LEU A 10 -27.43 15.54 -16.35
CA LEU A 10 -27.14 15.82 -14.95
C LEU A 10 -27.67 17.22 -14.64
N THR A 11 -28.81 17.28 -13.98
CA THR A 11 -29.34 18.52 -13.40
C THR A 11 -28.64 18.78 -12.07
N GLU A 12 -28.12 19.99 -11.98
CA GLU A 12 -27.48 20.58 -10.81
C GLU A 12 -28.56 21.03 -9.82
N ASP A 13 -28.18 21.14 -8.55
CA ASP A 13 -28.87 21.85 -7.45
C ASP A 13 -29.99 21.14 -6.68
N GLU A 14 -29.65 20.62 -5.49
CA GLU A 14 -30.52 20.83 -4.32
C GLU A 14 -29.68 20.96 -3.04
N LYS A 15 -29.51 22.22 -2.62
CA LYS A 15 -28.95 22.62 -1.33
C LYS A 15 -29.96 22.28 -0.23
N GLY A 16 -29.99 21.01 0.17
CA GLY A 16 -30.81 20.51 1.27
C GLY A 16 -30.18 20.84 2.62
N ASP A 17 -30.80 21.77 3.33
CA ASP A 17 -30.51 22.22 4.69
C ASP A 17 -30.54 21.04 5.69
N PHE A 18 -29.37 20.51 6.06
CA PHE A 18 -29.22 19.41 7.02
C PHE A 18 -29.19 19.92 8.47
N HIS A 19 -30.21 20.70 8.85
CA HIS A 19 -30.55 20.92 10.26
C HIS A 19 -31.68 19.99 10.70
N ALA A 20 -31.55 18.69 10.39
CA ALA A 20 -32.27 17.67 11.12
C ALA A 20 -31.62 17.56 12.51
N THR A 21 -32.15 18.32 13.46
CA THR A 21 -31.85 18.15 14.89
C THR A 21 -32.20 16.71 15.24
N VAL A 22 -31.22 15.81 15.24
CA VAL A 22 -31.43 14.40 15.55
C VAL A 22 -31.93 14.32 16.97
N ASN A 23 -33.22 14.00 17.14
CA ASN A 23 -33.80 13.74 18.44
C ASN A 23 -33.21 12.44 18.97
N THR A 24 -32.24 12.54 19.88
CA THR A 24 -31.51 11.39 20.41
C THR A 24 -32.38 10.46 21.25
N ASP A 25 -33.54 10.93 21.71
CA ASP A 25 -34.46 10.13 22.52
C ASP A 25 -35.16 9.06 21.67
N GLU A 26 -35.36 9.29 20.37
CA GLU A 26 -35.83 8.25 19.44
C GLU A 26 -34.74 7.24 19.07
N LEU A 27 -33.46 7.66 19.08
CA LEU A 27 -32.36 6.82 18.62
C LEU A 27 -31.98 5.73 19.63
N PHE A 28 -32.14 6.00 20.93
CA PHE A 28 -31.72 5.08 22.00
C PHE A 28 -32.85 4.63 22.93
N GLY A 29 -34.04 5.23 22.84
CA GLY A 29 -35.18 4.93 23.70
C GLY A 29 -34.89 5.17 25.18
N ALA A 30 -35.92 5.00 26.02
CA ALA A 30 -35.70 5.01 27.47
C ALA A 30 -34.88 3.79 27.87
N ASP A 31 -33.65 4.01 28.37
CA ASP A 31 -32.76 2.94 28.83
C ASP A 31 -33.48 2.06 29.88
N PRO A 32 -33.78 0.79 29.58
CA PRO A 32 -34.53 -0.09 30.48
C PRO A 32 -33.69 -0.52 31.69
N ARG A 33 -32.39 -0.19 31.73
CA ARG A 33 -31.51 -0.59 32.83
C ARG A 33 -31.84 0.24 34.08
N PRO A 34 -32.16 -0.41 35.21
CA PRO A 34 -32.34 0.31 36.47
C PRO A 34 -31.03 1.02 36.81
N ARG A 35 -31.09 2.35 36.98
CA ARG A 35 -29.92 3.12 37.39
C ARG A 35 -29.46 2.60 38.75
N PRO A 36 -28.19 2.19 38.89
CA PRO A 36 -27.70 1.68 40.16
C PRO A 36 -27.90 2.76 41.23
N SER A 37 -28.50 2.35 42.35
CA SER A 37 -28.81 3.23 43.48
C SER A 37 -27.58 4.03 43.86
N GLY A 38 -27.71 5.35 43.94
CA GLY A 38 -26.61 6.27 44.24
C GLY A 38 -25.85 5.81 45.49
N LYS A 39 -24.53 5.67 45.36
CA LYS A 39 -23.65 5.24 46.46
C LYS A 39 -23.85 6.16 47.67
N GLN A 40 -24.12 5.55 48.82
CA GLN A 40 -24.18 6.22 50.12
C GLN A 40 -22.84 6.94 50.37
N ARG A 41 -22.90 8.22 50.77
CA ARG A 41 -21.70 9.03 51.08
C ARG A 41 -20.85 8.30 52.14
N PRO A 42 -19.52 8.13 51.94
CA PRO A 42 -18.69 7.42 52.90
C PRO A 42 -18.68 8.12 54.26
N GLY A 43 -19.14 7.43 55.29
CA GLY A 43 -19.01 7.82 56.69
C GLY A 43 -17.56 7.68 57.19
N LYS A 44 -17.24 8.50 58.21
CA LYS A 44 -15.99 8.67 58.98
C LYS A 44 -14.87 7.63 58.77
N LYS A 45 -13.68 8.15 58.44
CA LYS A 45 -12.43 7.44 58.14
C LYS A 45 -11.89 6.65 59.35
N THR A 46 -11.64 5.35 59.15
CA THR A 46 -10.65 4.57 59.89
C THR A 46 -9.30 4.73 59.20
N LYS A 47 -8.23 5.01 59.95
CA LYS A 47 -6.88 5.14 59.41
C LYS A 47 -6.37 3.75 59.01
N SER A 48 -6.22 3.51 57.71
CA SER A 48 -5.47 2.37 57.20
C SER A 48 -4.03 2.83 56.95
N ASP A 49 -3.08 2.17 57.62
CA ASP A 49 -1.67 2.29 57.27
C ASP A 49 -1.48 1.94 55.80
N THR A 50 -1.02 2.94 55.06
CA THR A 50 -0.72 2.83 53.63
C THR A 50 0.61 2.12 53.51
N SER A 51 0.56 0.79 53.43
CA SER A 51 1.70 0.05 52.88
C SER A 51 1.83 0.45 51.42
N ALA A 52 2.95 1.06 51.07
CA ALA A 52 3.24 1.55 49.73
C ALA A 52 3.11 0.39 48.75
N SER A 53 2.00 0.39 47.99
CA SER A 53 1.90 -0.39 46.77
C SER A 53 2.94 0.17 45.81
N THR A 54 4.06 -0.53 45.66
CA THR A 54 4.94 -0.39 44.49
C THR A 54 4.15 -0.87 43.28
N ARG A 55 3.20 -0.04 42.84
CA ARG A 55 2.49 -0.19 41.57
C ARG A 55 3.44 0.29 40.50
N GLY A 56 4.43 -0.55 40.17
CA GLY A 56 5.28 -0.35 39.02
C GLY A 56 4.41 -0.25 37.77
N SER A 57 4.49 0.88 37.09
CA SER A 57 3.78 1.12 35.83
C SER A 57 4.30 0.20 34.73
N GLN A 58 3.70 -0.98 34.57
CA GLN A 58 3.94 -1.89 33.44
C GLN A 58 3.39 -1.37 32.10
N SER A 59 2.65 -0.25 32.10
CA SER A 59 2.02 0.31 30.89
C SER A 59 3.01 0.81 29.84
N PHE A 60 4.19 1.28 30.26
CA PHE A 60 5.22 1.77 29.34
C PHE A 60 5.91 0.64 28.57
N GLN A 61 6.08 -0.53 29.19
CA GLN A 61 6.76 -1.69 28.60
C GLN A 61 5.94 -2.35 27.49
N PHE A 62 4.61 -2.39 27.65
CA PHE A 62 3.72 -2.94 26.63
C PHE A 62 3.69 -2.08 25.36
N GLY A 63 3.61 -0.75 25.51
CA GLY A 63 3.60 0.16 24.36
C GLY A 63 4.91 0.13 23.56
N GLU A 64 6.04 0.03 24.24
CA GLU A 64 7.36 -0.11 23.62
C GLU A 64 7.49 -1.44 22.86
N PHE A 65 7.06 -2.55 23.47
CA PHE A 65 7.03 -3.86 22.81
C PHE A 65 6.18 -3.84 21.53
N VAL A 66 4.95 -3.32 21.61
CA VAL A 66 4.06 -3.22 20.43
C VAL A 66 4.67 -2.33 19.35
N SER A 67 5.29 -1.22 19.72
CA SER A 67 5.92 -0.31 18.76
C SER A 67 7.13 -0.96 18.06
N HIS A 68 7.96 -1.67 18.81
CA HIS A 68 9.11 -2.39 18.27
C HIS A 68 8.68 -3.50 17.31
N GLU A 69 7.68 -4.30 17.71
CA GLU A 69 7.12 -5.37 16.88
C GLU A 69 6.51 -4.83 15.58
N LEU A 70 5.73 -3.75 15.66
CA LEU A 70 5.14 -3.11 14.48
C LEU A 70 6.19 -2.54 13.52
N ARG A 71 7.29 -1.99 14.06
CA ARG A 71 8.41 -1.52 13.24
C ARG A 71 9.08 -2.68 12.50
N LEU A 72 9.42 -3.75 13.21
CA LEU A 72 10.03 -4.94 12.61
C LEU A 72 9.14 -5.53 11.51
N LYS A 73 7.84 -5.62 11.75
CA LYS A 73 6.90 -6.11 10.75
C LYS A 73 6.86 -5.24 9.50
N ARG A 74 6.82 -3.91 9.67
CA ARG A 74 6.89 -2.96 8.54
C ARG A 74 8.17 -3.14 7.74
N GLU A 75 9.33 -3.22 8.42
CA GLU A 75 10.62 -3.41 7.75
C GLU A 75 10.69 -4.74 7.00
N ALA A 76 10.09 -5.81 7.55
CA ALA A 76 10.01 -7.09 6.88
C ALA A 76 9.11 -7.04 5.64
N ASP A 77 7.94 -6.41 5.75
CA ASP A 77 6.99 -6.25 4.65
C ASP A 77 7.58 -5.37 3.52
N GLU A 78 8.28 -4.30 3.88
CA GLU A 78 8.97 -3.41 2.93
C GLU A 78 10.08 -4.15 2.19
N LYS A 79 10.92 -4.92 2.90
CA LYS A 79 11.95 -5.76 2.27
C LYS A 79 11.35 -6.82 1.37
N ALA A 80 10.25 -7.45 1.77
CA ALA A 80 9.57 -8.43 0.94
C ALA A 80 8.99 -7.81 -0.33
N PHE A 81 8.45 -6.59 -0.23
CA PHE A 81 7.94 -5.84 -1.37
C PHE A 81 9.06 -5.46 -2.35
N GLU A 82 10.16 -4.89 -1.88
CA GLU A 82 11.29 -4.53 -2.76
C GLU A 82 11.88 -5.78 -3.42
N ALA A 83 12.06 -6.87 -2.66
CA ALA A 83 12.51 -8.15 -3.22
C ALA A 83 11.54 -8.73 -4.27
N SER A 84 10.25 -8.42 -4.19
CA SER A 84 9.27 -8.80 -5.23
C SER A 84 9.48 -7.97 -6.49
N LYS A 85 9.63 -6.64 -6.34
CA LYS A 85 9.86 -5.72 -7.45
C LYS A 85 11.16 -6.04 -8.20
N ASP A 86 12.24 -6.35 -7.47
CA ASP A 86 13.53 -6.75 -8.07
C ASP A 86 13.39 -8.03 -8.90
N LYS A 87 12.60 -8.99 -8.42
CA LYS A 87 12.30 -10.22 -9.17
C LYS A 87 11.50 -9.93 -10.42
N ASP A 88 10.50 -9.05 -10.35
CA ASP A 88 9.69 -8.67 -11.50
C ASP A 88 10.55 -7.96 -12.57
N GLU A 89 11.46 -7.08 -12.17
CA GLU A 89 12.42 -6.45 -13.07
C GLU A 89 13.35 -7.48 -13.72
N THR A 90 13.87 -8.42 -12.93
CA THR A 90 14.72 -9.52 -13.44
C THR A 90 13.95 -10.40 -14.43
N ILE A 91 12.70 -10.74 -14.13
CA ILE A 91 11.83 -11.53 -15.02
C ILE A 91 11.62 -10.79 -16.34
N LYS A 92 11.31 -9.49 -16.30
CA LYS A 92 11.14 -8.65 -17.48
C LYS A 92 12.41 -8.62 -18.35
N SER A 93 13.59 -8.48 -17.74
CA SER A 93 14.87 -8.52 -18.45
C SER A 93 15.10 -9.87 -19.15
N LEU A 94 14.82 -10.98 -18.46
CA LEU A 94 14.91 -12.33 -19.04
C LEU A 94 13.92 -12.54 -20.19
N GLU A 95 12.71 -12.00 -20.10
CA GLU A 95 11.72 -12.04 -21.18
C GLU A 95 12.18 -11.24 -22.40
N GLU A 96 12.75 -10.06 -22.20
CA GLU A 96 13.35 -9.25 -23.27
C GLU A 96 14.47 -10.04 -23.99
N LEU A 97 15.35 -10.73 -23.25
CA LEU A 97 16.39 -11.59 -23.81
C LEU A 97 15.82 -12.81 -24.56
N ARG A 98 14.81 -13.47 -24.00
CA ARG A 98 14.11 -14.58 -24.68
C ARG A 98 13.48 -14.10 -25.98
N PHE A 99 12.83 -12.94 -25.97
CA PHE A 99 12.23 -12.34 -27.16
C PHE A 99 13.26 -12.06 -28.27
N LEU A 100 14.46 -11.60 -27.92
CA LEU A 100 15.55 -11.40 -28.88
C LEU A 100 15.97 -12.69 -29.58
N SER A 101 15.92 -13.82 -28.87
CA SER A 101 16.29 -15.14 -29.41
C SER A 101 15.24 -15.77 -30.35
N LEU A 102 14.02 -15.23 -30.40
CA LEU A 102 12.95 -15.78 -31.24
C LEU A 102 13.33 -15.72 -32.72
N SER A 103 13.14 -16.83 -33.44
CA SER A 103 13.26 -16.90 -34.89
C SER A 103 12.04 -16.28 -35.56
N THR A 104 12.25 -15.44 -36.56
CA THR A 104 11.19 -14.83 -37.38
C THR A 104 10.96 -15.57 -38.70
N LYS A 105 11.69 -16.66 -38.96
CA LYS A 105 11.70 -17.36 -40.26
C LYS A 105 10.37 -17.99 -40.66
N ASP A 106 9.54 -18.34 -39.68
CA ASP A 106 8.27 -19.04 -39.90
C ASP A 106 7.06 -18.08 -39.84
N LEU A 107 7.31 -16.77 -39.83
CA LEU A 107 6.28 -15.73 -39.71
C LEU A 107 6.07 -15.02 -41.05
N SER A 108 4.92 -14.33 -41.16
CA SER A 108 4.67 -13.45 -42.29
C SER A 108 5.67 -12.29 -42.30
N ASP A 109 5.92 -11.71 -43.48
CA ASP A 109 6.84 -10.56 -43.60
C ASP A 109 6.41 -9.36 -42.74
N ASP A 110 5.10 -9.13 -42.61
CA ASP A 110 4.55 -8.04 -41.78
C ASP A 110 4.79 -8.29 -40.28
N ASP A 111 4.52 -9.50 -39.80
CA ASP A 111 4.77 -9.87 -38.40
C ASP A 111 6.27 -9.87 -38.09
N ALA A 112 7.08 -10.41 -39.00
CA ALA A 112 8.54 -10.41 -38.89
C ALA A 112 9.08 -8.97 -38.82
N TYR A 113 8.53 -8.05 -39.62
CA TYR A 113 8.89 -6.63 -39.59
C TYR A 113 8.65 -6.01 -38.21
N TRP A 114 7.46 -6.19 -37.63
CA TRP A 114 7.13 -5.62 -36.32
C TRP A 114 7.97 -6.22 -35.19
N ILE A 115 8.24 -7.53 -35.25
CA ILE A 115 9.08 -8.22 -34.28
C ILE A 115 10.52 -7.72 -34.35
N GLU A 116 11.12 -7.64 -35.54
CA GLU A 116 12.49 -7.11 -35.70
C GLU A 116 12.60 -5.66 -35.25
N ARG A 117 11.58 -4.84 -35.54
CA ARG A 117 11.50 -3.47 -35.03
C ARG A 117 11.50 -3.43 -33.49
N LYS A 118 10.75 -4.32 -32.83
CA LYS A 118 10.72 -4.41 -31.36
C LYS A 118 12.04 -4.92 -30.80
N LYS A 119 12.67 -5.92 -31.43
CA LYS A 119 14.00 -6.41 -31.07
C LYS A 119 15.05 -5.30 -31.13
N ALA A 120 15.01 -4.45 -32.16
CA ALA A 120 15.91 -3.32 -32.29
C ALA A 120 15.75 -2.31 -31.13
N GLN A 121 14.52 -2.01 -30.71
CA GLN A 121 14.26 -1.16 -29.54
C GLN A 121 14.83 -1.75 -28.25
N ILE A 122 14.64 -3.05 -28.01
CA ILE A 122 15.19 -3.75 -26.83
C ILE A 122 16.72 -3.70 -26.84
N LYS A 123 17.36 -4.00 -27.98
CA LYS A 123 18.83 -3.91 -28.12
C LYS A 123 19.35 -2.50 -27.84
N ALA A 124 18.66 -1.47 -28.32
CA ALA A 124 19.05 -0.08 -28.07
C ALA A 124 18.95 0.30 -26.60
N LYS A 125 17.87 -0.13 -25.92
CA LYS A 125 17.70 0.04 -24.47
C LYS A 125 18.83 -0.64 -23.68
N LEU A 126 19.15 -1.91 -23.99
CA LEU A 126 20.23 -2.65 -23.34
C LEU A 126 21.60 -1.99 -23.53
N ARG A 127 21.86 -1.43 -24.72
CA ARG A 127 23.09 -0.67 -24.99
C ARG A 127 23.16 0.63 -24.17
N ALA A 128 22.03 1.28 -23.92
CA ALA A 128 21.99 2.49 -23.11
C ALA A 128 22.21 2.18 -21.61
N GLU A 129 21.75 1.03 -21.14
CA GLU A 129 21.94 0.54 -19.76
C GLU A 129 23.37 0.03 -19.52
N MET A 130 23.98 -0.59 -20.52
CA MET A 130 25.38 -1.03 -20.49
C MET A 130 26.20 -0.27 -21.55
N PRO A 131 26.58 1.00 -21.30
CA PRO A 131 27.44 1.74 -22.21
C PRO A 131 28.79 1.02 -22.27
N MET A 132 29.19 0.60 -23.47
CA MET A 132 30.53 0.07 -23.69
C MET A 132 31.51 1.21 -23.41
N GLU A 133 32.50 1.00 -22.52
CA GLU A 133 33.60 1.95 -22.41
C GLU A 133 34.36 1.97 -23.76
N PRO A 134 34.79 3.15 -24.24
CA PRO A 134 35.65 3.20 -25.41
C PRO A 134 36.91 2.38 -25.13
N ASN A 135 37.21 1.39 -26.00
CA ASN A 135 38.51 0.74 -26.01
C ASN A 135 39.55 1.82 -26.33
N ASN A 136 40.30 2.27 -25.33
CA ASN A 136 41.49 3.09 -25.52
C ASN A 136 42.63 2.15 -25.97
N GLU A 137 42.49 1.56 -27.14
CA GLU A 137 43.64 0.98 -27.85
C GLU A 137 44.32 2.13 -28.60
N ASP A 138 44.92 3.06 -27.84
CA ASP A 138 45.91 3.97 -28.39
C ASP A 138 47.14 3.12 -28.72
N GLU A 139 47.41 3.00 -30.02
CA GLU A 139 48.62 2.47 -30.61
C GLU A 139 49.86 3.10 -29.93
N SER A 140 50.43 2.36 -28.98
CA SER A 140 51.82 2.52 -28.57
C SER A 140 52.71 2.02 -29.71
N ASP A 141 52.80 2.81 -30.79
CA ASP A 141 53.92 2.73 -31.72
C ASP A 141 55.17 3.27 -30.99
N GLU A 142 56.05 2.35 -30.59
CA GLU A 142 57.45 2.65 -30.21
C GLU A 142 58.42 1.87 -31.12
#